data_AF-A0A835RW70-F1
#
_entry.id   AF-A0A835RW70-F1
#
_cell.length_a   1.000
_cell.length_b   1.000
_cell.length_c   1.000
_cell.angle_alpha   90.00
_cell.angle_beta   90.00
_cell.angle_gamma   90.00
#
_symmetry.space_group_name_H-M   'P 1'
#
loop_
_entity.id
_entity.type
_entity.pdbx_description
1 polymer ?
#
loop_
_entity_poly.entity_id
_entity_poly.type
_entity_poly.pdbx_seq_one_letter_code
_entity_poly.pdbx_strand_id
1 'polypeptide(L)'
;MLDNAHIRLTLTRGKKVTSGMSPSFNLYGCTLIVLAEWKPPVYDNDHGIKLVTATTRRNSPNSIDSKIHHNNLINNILAKVEGNLAKADDAIMLDKDGFVSETNATNIFMVKKGMVSTPHADYCLPGITQEQSLILC
;
A
#
# COMPACT_ATOMS: atom_id res chain seq x y z
N MET A 1 -16.70 -20.94 -3.85
CA MET A 1 -15.69 -20.14 -4.58
C MET A 1 -14.52 -21.05 -4.87
N LEU A 2 -14.14 -21.21 -6.14
CA LEU A 2 -13.00 -22.06 -6.55
C LEU A 2 -11.85 -21.22 -7.15
N ASP A 3 -12.07 -19.92 -7.34
CA ASP A 3 -11.18 -18.98 -8.00
C ASP A 3 -11.27 -17.59 -7.32
N ASN A 4 -10.32 -16.70 -7.62
CA ASN A 4 -10.32 -15.27 -7.23
C ASN A 4 -10.52 -15.01 -5.72
N ALA A 5 -9.97 -15.89 -4.88
CA ALA A 5 -9.96 -15.71 -3.44
C ALA A 5 -8.94 -14.64 -3.04
N HIS A 6 -9.40 -13.63 -2.31
CA HIS A 6 -8.58 -12.63 -1.65
C HIS A 6 -8.65 -12.83 -0.14
N ILE A 7 -7.49 -12.96 0.51
CA ILE A 7 -7.39 -13.19 1.95
C ILE A 7 -6.72 -11.97 2.58
N ARG A 8 -7.42 -11.33 3.52
CA ARG A 8 -6.87 -10.27 4.36
C ARG A 8 -6.60 -10.81 5.77
N LEU A 9 -5.33 -10.76 6.15
CA LEU A 9 -4.88 -11.05 7.51
C LEU A 9 -4.65 -9.73 8.25
N THR A 10 -5.37 -9.54 9.36
CA THR A 10 -5.18 -8.37 10.23
C THR A 10 -4.81 -8.81 11.63
N LEU A 11 -3.61 -8.46 12.07
CA LEU A 11 -3.17 -8.70 13.44
C LEU A 11 -3.26 -7.40 14.25
N THR A 12 -4.07 -7.41 15.30
CA THR A 12 -4.14 -6.29 16.26
C THR A 12 -3.37 -6.63 17.53
N ARG A 13 -2.95 -5.59 18.26
CA ARG A 13 -2.32 -5.74 19.57
C ARG A 13 -3.28 -6.28 20.65
N GLY A 14 -4.57 -6.41 20.33
CA GLY A 14 -5.60 -6.94 21.22
C GLY A 14 -6.05 -5.97 22.31
N LYS A 15 -6.80 -6.51 23.28
CA LYS A 15 -7.39 -5.74 24.39
C LYS A 15 -6.28 -5.15 25.27
N LYS A 16 -6.50 -3.93 25.76
CA LYS A 16 -5.65 -3.27 26.77
C LYS A 16 -6.30 -3.29 28.14
N VAL A 17 -5.47 -3.28 29.19
CA VAL A 17 -5.93 -3.08 30.58
C VAL A 17 -6.34 -1.65 30.88
N THR A 18 -5.81 -0.67 30.12
CA THR A 18 -6.11 0.76 30.26
C THR A 18 -5.96 1.49 28.93
N SER A 19 -6.43 2.75 28.86
CA SER A 19 -6.39 3.58 27.65
C SER A 19 -4.99 4.07 27.27
N GLY A 20 -4.00 3.94 28.16
CA GLY A 20 -2.61 4.37 27.94
C GLY A 20 -1.98 3.84 26.64
N MET A 21 -1.02 4.60 26.10
CA MET A 21 -0.41 4.32 24.80
C MET A 21 0.69 3.24 24.82
N SER A 22 1.22 2.90 26.01
CA SER A 22 2.26 1.89 26.13
C SER A 22 1.76 0.52 25.66
N PRO A 23 2.48 -0.17 24.76
CA PRO A 23 2.20 -1.56 24.39
C PRO A 23 2.24 -2.53 25.57
N SER A 24 2.90 -2.19 26.69
CA SER A 24 2.94 -3.01 27.90
C SER A 24 1.56 -3.25 28.53
N PHE A 25 0.55 -2.46 28.16
CA PHE A 25 -0.82 -2.64 28.64
C PHE A 25 -1.61 -3.71 27.86
N ASN A 26 -1.06 -4.27 26.79
CA ASN A 26 -1.68 -5.32 25.99
C ASN A 26 -1.37 -6.72 26.56
N LEU A 27 -1.98 -7.03 27.70
CA LEU A 27 -1.71 -8.27 28.45
C LEU A 27 -2.62 -9.46 28.07
N TYR A 28 -3.61 -9.25 27.20
CA TYR A 28 -4.60 -10.27 26.84
C TYR A 28 -4.32 -10.98 25.51
N GLY A 29 -3.09 -10.84 24.99
CA GLY A 29 -2.68 -11.41 23.71
C GLY A 29 -3.17 -10.62 22.49
N CYS A 30 -2.61 -10.95 21.33
CA CYS A 30 -3.00 -10.37 20.05
C CYS A 30 -4.32 -10.96 19.54
N THR A 31 -4.97 -10.26 18.61
CA THR A 31 -6.14 -10.78 17.90
C THR A 31 -5.83 -10.86 16.41
N LEU A 32 -5.83 -12.08 15.87
CA LEU A 32 -5.72 -12.33 14.43
C LEU A 32 -7.12 -12.42 13.83
N ILE A 33 -7.37 -11.61 12.82
CA ILE A 33 -8.59 -11.63 12.01
C ILE A 33 -8.20 -12.14 10.62
N VAL A 34 -8.87 -13.21 10.17
CA VAL A 34 -8.73 -13.77 8.84
C VAL A 34 -10.03 -13.54 8.10
N LEU A 35 -10.00 -12.70 7.06
CA LEU A 35 -11.14 -12.44 6.21
C LEU A 35 -10.84 -12.93 4.80
N ALA A 36 -11.60 -13.92 4.35
CA ALA A 36 -11.62 -14.34 2.96
C ALA A 36 -12.78 -13.68 2.24
N GLU A 37 -12.53 -13.13 1.05
CA GLU A 37 -13.54 -12.59 0.15
C GLU A 37 -13.24 -13.03 -1.28
N TRP A 38 -14.25 -13.05 -2.14
CA TRP A 38 -14.04 -13.14 -3.58
C TRP A 38 -13.88 -11.75 -4.14
N LYS A 39 -12.82 -11.55 -4.92
CA LYS A 39 -12.49 -10.24 -5.47
C LYS A 39 -12.01 -10.40 -6.92
N PRO A 40 -12.74 -9.84 -7.89
CA PRO A 40 -12.28 -9.84 -9.28
C PRO A 40 -11.09 -8.87 -9.45
N PRO A 41 -10.38 -8.93 -10.60
CA PRO A 41 -9.41 -7.91 -10.96
C PRO A 41 -9.99 -6.50 -10.85
N VAL A 42 -9.20 -5.57 -10.29
CA VAL A 42 -9.66 -4.21 -9.97
C VAL A 42 -9.51 -3.26 -11.15
N TYR A 43 -8.44 -3.41 -11.93
CA TYR A 43 -8.08 -2.50 -13.00
C TYR A 43 -8.30 -3.13 -14.38
N ASP A 44 -8.58 -2.27 -15.36
CA ASP A 44 -8.64 -2.63 -16.76
C ASP A 44 -7.22 -2.87 -17.29
N ASN A 45 -6.92 -4.13 -17.58
CA ASN A 45 -5.63 -4.53 -18.12
C ASN A 45 -5.52 -4.32 -19.64
N ASP A 46 -6.65 -4.13 -20.33
CA ASP A 46 -6.71 -4.00 -21.79
C ASP A 46 -6.56 -2.54 -22.24
N HIS A 47 -7.21 -1.61 -21.52
CA HIS A 47 -7.19 -0.18 -21.86
C HIS A 47 -6.32 0.67 -20.92
N GLY A 48 -5.79 0.06 -19.85
CA GLY A 48 -4.96 0.72 -18.86
C GLY A 48 -5.75 1.65 -17.93
N ILE A 49 -5.01 2.41 -17.12
CA ILE A 49 -5.58 3.28 -16.09
C ILE A 49 -5.01 4.70 -16.18
N LYS A 50 -5.79 5.68 -15.73
CA LYS A 50 -5.39 7.07 -15.59
C LYS A 50 -4.89 7.33 -14.18
N LEU A 51 -3.66 7.85 -14.08
CA LEU A 51 -3.05 8.25 -12.81
C LEU A 51 -2.95 9.77 -12.70
N VAL A 52 -3.07 10.29 -11.48
CA VAL A 52 -2.71 11.66 -11.13
C VAL A 52 -1.60 11.65 -10.08
N THR A 53 -0.75 12.67 -10.05
CA THR A 53 0.22 12.81 -8.94
C THR A 53 -0.47 13.46 -7.75
N ALA A 54 -0.43 12.80 -6.60
CA ALA A 54 -0.95 13.34 -5.35
C ALA A 54 -0.05 14.44 -4.79
N THR A 55 -0.68 15.44 -4.17
CA THR A 55 -0.02 16.42 -3.32
C THR A 55 0.41 15.78 -2.00
N THR A 56 -0.39 14.87 -1.44
CA THR A 56 -0.02 14.07 -0.27
C THR A 56 1.27 13.28 -0.51
N ARG A 57 2.30 13.55 0.31
CA ARG A 57 3.57 12.83 0.29
C ARG A 57 3.47 11.49 0.99
N ARG A 58 4.24 10.51 0.52
CA ARG A 58 4.31 9.20 1.15
C ARG A 58 4.95 9.28 2.53
N ASN A 59 4.50 8.45 3.46
CA ASN A 59 5.04 8.41 4.80
C ASN A 59 6.56 8.17 4.76
N SER A 60 7.29 8.92 5.59
CA SER A 60 8.73 8.70 5.77
C SER A 60 9.00 7.54 6.73
N PRO A 61 10.05 6.74 6.49
CA PRO A 61 10.61 5.80 7.47
C PRO A 61 10.88 6.40 8.85
N ASN A 62 11.12 7.72 8.92
CA ASN A 62 11.37 8.43 10.18
C ASN A 62 10.09 8.76 10.97
N SER A 63 8.91 8.55 10.39
CA SER A 63 7.62 8.83 11.04
C SER A 63 6.83 7.54 11.21
N ILE A 64 6.17 7.10 10.14
CA ILE A 64 5.43 5.83 10.09
C ILE A 64 6.00 5.08 8.89
N ASP A 65 6.85 4.10 9.15
CA ASP A 65 7.59 3.40 8.10
C ASP A 65 6.65 2.73 7.08
N SER A 66 6.77 3.18 5.83
CA SER A 66 5.99 2.68 4.70
C SER A 66 6.33 1.24 4.32
N LYS A 67 7.48 0.72 4.78
CA LYS A 67 7.86 -0.70 4.64
C LYS A 67 6.99 -1.63 5.48
N ILE A 68 6.29 -1.11 6.49
CA ILE A 68 5.40 -1.89 7.34
C ILE A 68 3.97 -1.82 6.78
N HIS A 69 3.40 -2.96 6.41
CA HIS A 69 1.99 -3.04 6.02
C HIS A 69 1.09 -2.95 7.26
N HIS A 70 0.81 -1.72 7.70
CA HIS A 70 0.06 -1.39 8.92
C HIS A 70 -1.35 -0.86 8.64
N ASN A 71 -2.22 -0.86 9.65
CA ASN A 71 -3.58 -0.31 9.54
C ASN A 71 -3.68 1.23 9.56
N ASN A 72 -2.56 1.95 9.74
CA ASN A 72 -2.53 3.43 9.72
C ASN A 72 -2.55 3.99 8.28
N LEU A 73 -3.62 3.72 7.53
CA LEU A 73 -3.70 3.99 6.08
C LEU A 73 -4.22 5.38 5.72
N ILE A 74 -4.33 6.32 6.67
CA ILE A 74 -4.88 7.66 6.39
C ILE A 74 -4.10 8.38 5.28
N ASN A 75 -2.77 8.22 5.24
CA ASN A 75 -1.90 8.77 4.19
C ASN A 75 -2.30 8.30 2.78
N ASN A 76 -2.47 6.99 2.62
CA ASN A 76 -2.90 6.36 1.37
C ASN A 76 -4.34 6.75 1.00
N ILE A 77 -5.24 6.82 1.98
CA ILE A 77 -6.64 7.21 1.78
C ILE A 77 -6.73 8.66 1.28
N LEU A 78 -5.96 9.58 1.84
CA LEU A 78 -5.92 10.98 1.39
C LEU A 78 -5.45 11.09 -0.07
N ALA A 79 -4.39 10.37 -0.44
CA ALA A 79 -3.95 10.30 -1.84
C ALA A 79 -5.04 9.74 -2.76
N LYS A 80 -5.78 8.71 -2.31
CA LYS A 80 -6.91 8.18 -3.07
C LYS A 80 -8.04 9.20 -3.24
N VAL A 81 -8.34 9.97 -2.20
CA VAL A 81 -9.33 11.06 -2.28
C VAL A 81 -8.93 12.10 -3.33
N GLU A 82 -7.65 12.48 -3.39
CA GLU A 82 -7.14 13.38 -4.43
C GLU A 82 -7.29 12.78 -5.84
N GLY A 83 -6.98 11.50 -6.00
CA GLY A 83 -7.21 10.76 -7.25
C GLY A 83 -8.66 10.79 -7.71
N ASN A 84 -9.58 10.52 -6.80
CA ASN A 84 -11.02 10.55 -7.06
C ASN A 84 -11.50 11.96 -7.49
N LEU A 85 -11.05 13.01 -6.79
CA LEU A 85 -11.38 14.40 -7.11
C LEU A 85 -10.85 14.82 -8.49
N ALA A 86 -9.69 14.30 -8.89
CA ALA A 86 -9.10 14.50 -10.20
C ALA A 86 -9.74 13.64 -11.32
N LYS A 87 -10.73 12.79 -10.98
CA LYS A 87 -11.32 11.80 -11.90
C LYS A 87 -10.25 10.91 -12.54
N ALA A 88 -9.31 10.46 -11.72
CA ALA A 88 -8.29 9.49 -12.05
C ALA A 88 -8.58 8.16 -11.33
N ASP A 89 -8.09 7.06 -11.89
CA ASP A 89 -8.30 5.72 -11.35
C ASP A 89 -7.44 5.45 -10.12
N ASP A 90 -6.27 6.09 -10.01
CA ASP A 90 -5.42 6.06 -8.80
C ASP A 90 -4.47 7.26 -8.72
N ALA A 91 -3.77 7.38 -7.59
CA ALA A 91 -2.86 8.48 -7.34
C ALA A 91 -1.42 8.01 -7.10
N ILE A 92 -0.47 8.58 -7.83
CA ILE A 92 0.98 8.41 -7.64
C ILE A 92 1.41 9.28 -6.46
N MET A 93 2.07 8.67 -5.48
CA MET A 93 2.63 9.36 -4.33
C MET A 93 4.13 9.57 -4.52
N LEU A 94 4.60 10.76 -4.12
CA LEU A 94 6.03 11.11 -4.11
C LEU A 94 6.59 11.03 -2.69
N ASP A 95 7.88 10.77 -2.57
CA ASP A 95 8.60 10.87 -1.31
C ASP A 95 8.86 12.34 -0.91
N LYS A 96 9.54 12.54 0.22
CA LYS A 96 9.85 13.88 0.74
C LYS A 96 10.74 14.72 -0.20
N ASP A 97 11.53 14.07 -1.04
CA ASP A 97 12.50 14.69 -1.94
C ASP A 97 11.93 14.87 -3.37
N GLY A 98 10.72 14.37 -3.61
CA GLY A 98 10.01 14.49 -4.89
C GLY A 98 10.22 13.33 -5.84
N PHE A 99 10.88 12.25 -5.42
CA PHE A 99 10.98 11.04 -6.23
C PHE A 99 9.68 10.24 -6.17
N VAL A 100 9.41 9.49 -7.24
CA VAL A 100 8.27 8.57 -7.28
C VAL A 100 8.47 7.47 -6.26
N SER A 101 7.46 7.20 -5.44
CA SER A 101 7.50 6.15 -4.42
C SER A 101 6.65 4.94 -4.82
N GLU A 102 5.33 5.10 -4.80
CA GLU A 102 4.33 4.08 -5.16
C GLU A 102 2.99 4.79 -5.42
N THR A 103 1.95 4.07 -5.81
CA THR A 103 0.59 4.62 -5.77
C THR A 103 0.02 4.55 -4.36
N ASN A 104 -1.21 5.00 -4.14
CA ASN A 104 -1.90 4.79 -2.87
C ASN A 104 -2.11 3.31 -2.50
N ALA A 105 -2.02 2.35 -3.44
CA ALA A 105 -2.33 0.95 -3.17
C ALA A 105 -1.39 -0.10 -3.82
N THR A 106 -0.49 0.31 -4.72
CA THR A 106 0.34 -0.59 -5.52
C THR A 106 1.73 -0.02 -5.79
N ASN A 107 2.74 -0.89 -5.90
CA ASN A 107 4.05 -0.50 -6.42
C ASN A 107 3.95 -0.08 -7.89
N ILE A 108 4.87 0.76 -8.34
CA ILE A 108 4.91 1.28 -9.71
C ILE A 108 6.17 0.84 -10.44
N PHE A 109 6.02 0.56 -11.73
CA PHE A 109 7.10 0.22 -12.65
C PHE A 109 7.08 1.17 -13.84
N MET A 110 8.25 1.50 -14.36
CA MET A 110 8.46 2.22 -15.60
C MET A 110 9.24 1.33 -16.56
N VAL A 111 8.72 1.19 -17.78
CA VAL A 111 9.44 0.52 -18.87
C VAL A 111 9.88 1.58 -19.87
N LYS A 112 11.19 1.68 -20.11
CA LYS A 112 11.75 2.65 -21.06
C LYS A 112 12.92 2.03 -21.80
N LYS A 113 12.84 2.02 -23.14
CA LYS A 113 13.89 1.46 -24.02
C LYS A 113 14.27 0.01 -23.65
N GLY A 114 13.27 -0.82 -23.34
CA GLY A 114 13.49 -2.22 -22.95
C GLY A 114 14.04 -2.42 -21.54
N MET A 115 14.24 -1.36 -20.76
CA MET A 115 14.66 -1.44 -19.36
C MET A 115 13.47 -1.24 -18.43
N VAL A 116 13.38 -2.11 -17.42
CA VAL A 116 12.40 -1.99 -16.34
C VAL A 116 13.05 -1.27 -15.17
N SER A 117 12.34 -0.32 -14.58
CA SER A 117 12.79 0.44 -13.42
C SER A 117 11.63 0.61 -12.44
N THR A 118 11.91 0.49 -11.15
CA THR A 118 10.93 0.69 -10.08
C THR A 118 11.60 1.49 -8.98
N PRO A 119 10.87 2.32 -8.20
CA PRO A 119 11.44 3.01 -7.07
C PRO A 119 12.12 2.05 -6.10
N HIS A 120 13.28 2.46 -5.57
CA HIS A 120 13.92 1.72 -4.50
C HIS A 120 13.02 1.73 -3.25
N ALA A 121 13.10 0.66 -2.46
CA ALA A 121 12.20 0.42 -1.33
C ALA A 121 12.43 1.34 -0.12
N ASP A 122 12.88 2.59 -0.31
CA ASP A 122 13.13 3.53 0.79
C ASP A 122 11.86 4.19 1.32
N TYR A 123 10.91 4.49 0.43
CA TYR A 123 9.64 5.15 0.79
C TYR A 123 8.40 4.36 0.36
N CYS A 124 8.54 3.14 -0.17
CA CYS A 124 7.44 2.29 -0.58
C CYS A 124 7.44 0.93 0.13
N LEU A 125 6.32 0.20 0.02
CA LEU A 125 6.21 -1.13 0.58
C LEU A 125 7.04 -2.12 -0.27
N PRO A 126 7.86 -3.01 0.34
CA PRO A 126 8.50 -4.11 -0.39
C PRO A 126 7.44 -5.15 -0.76
N GLY A 127 6.78 -4.95 -1.89
CA GLY A 127 5.66 -5.76 -2.33
C GLY A 127 6.10 -7.13 -2.83
N ILE A 128 5.41 -8.19 -2.42
CA ILE A 128 5.65 -9.55 -2.93
C ILE A 128 5.48 -9.59 -4.45
N THR A 129 4.44 -8.96 -4.98
CA THR A 129 4.22 -8.86 -6.43
C THR A 129 5.36 -8.12 -7.13
N GLN A 130 5.90 -7.07 -6.51
CA GLN A 130 7.02 -6.32 -7.07
C GLN A 130 8.27 -7.19 -7.19
N GLU A 131 8.60 -7.93 -6.13
CA GLU A 131 9.70 -8.90 -6.12
C GLU A 131 9.54 -9.96 -7.21
N GLN A 132 8.35 -10.56 -7.33
CA GLN A 132 8.08 -11.56 -8.37
C GLN A 132 8.19 -10.98 -9.78
N SER A 133 7.72 -9.75 -10.01
CA SER A 133 7.86 -9.08 -11.32
C SER A 133 9.32 -8.82 -11.69
N LEU A 134 10.17 -8.45 -10.73
CA LEU A 134 11.59 -8.23 -10.96
C LEU A 134 12.34 -9.52 -11.31
N ILE A 135 11.94 -10.67 -10.75
CA ILE A 135 12.52 -11.98 -11.09
C ILE A 135 12.26 -12.37 -12.56
N LEU A 136 11.16 -11.88 -13.13
CA LEU A 136 10.77 -12.17 -14.52
C LEU A 136 11.46 -11.26 -15.55
N CYS A 137 12.16 -10.23 -15.11
CA CYS A 137 12.86 -9.25 -15.97
C CYS A 137 14.32 -9.64 -16.17
#